data_AF-A0A9J6GW99-F1
#
_entry.id   AF-A0A9J6GW99-F1
#
_cell.length_a   1.000
_cell.length_b   1.000
_cell.length_c   1.000
_cell.angle_alpha   90.00
_cell.angle_beta   90.00
_cell.angle_gamma   90.00
#
_symmetry.space_group_name_H-M   'P 1'
#
loop_
_entity.id
_entity.type
_entity.pdbx_description
1 polymer ?
#
loop_
_entity_poly.entity_id
_entity_poly.type
_entity_poly.pdbx_seq_one_letter_code
_entity_poly.pdbx_strand_id
1 'polypeptide(L)'
;MKTYGDVFFLFLYHFFQFDNVLQLWNILQQITLTLAVAEEALEFEQRDLRLNRVLVKRAWEEKVNFVIAGRRITVETRGVKAHITGLASARMTDGGCSFIAYISDSL
;
A
#
# COMPACT_ATOMS: atom_id res chain seq x y z
N MET A 1 -35.19 1.07 -12.09
CA MET A 1 -34.85 1.58 -13.43
C MET A 1 -33.35 1.83 -13.42
N LYS A 2 -32.56 0.93 -14.01
CA LYS A 2 -31.08 1.02 -14.05
C LYS A 2 -30.70 1.97 -15.17
N THR A 3 -30.12 3.12 -14.84
CA THR A 3 -29.62 4.08 -15.85
C THR A 3 -28.19 3.73 -16.22
N TYR A 4 -27.99 3.46 -17.50
CA TYR A 4 -26.71 3.16 -18.17
C TYR A 4 -25.64 4.27 -18.02
N GLY A 5 -25.96 5.40 -17.37
CA GLY A 5 -25.01 6.47 -17.04
C GLY A 5 -24.02 6.13 -15.91
N ASP A 6 -24.41 5.27 -14.96
CA ASP A 6 -23.54 4.91 -13.82
C ASP A 6 -22.37 4.00 -14.22
N VAL A 7 -22.55 3.21 -15.28
CA VAL A 7 -21.52 2.28 -15.79
C VAL A 7 -20.41 3.02 -16.53
N PHE A 8 -20.71 4.19 -17.11
CA PHE A 8 -19.73 5.00 -17.83
C PHE A 8 -18.86 5.85 -16.89
N PHE A 9 -19.32 6.12 -15.66
CA PHE A 9 -18.57 6.86 -14.65
C PHE A 9 -17.61 5.98 -13.83
N LEU A 10 -17.75 4.65 -13.91
CA LEU A 10 -16.96 3.66 -13.18
C LEU A 10 -15.51 3.48 -13.70
N PHE A 11 -15.13 4.12 -14.81
CA PHE A 11 -13.80 3.95 -15.42
C PHE A 11 -12.83 5.13 -15.26
N LEU A 12 -13.20 6.18 -14.53
CA LEU A 12 -12.35 7.37 -14.35
C LEU A 12 -12.04 7.59 -12.86
N TYR A 13 -10.85 7.16 -12.44
CA TYR A 13 -10.12 7.61 -11.25
C TYR A 13 -10.97 7.89 -10.00
N HIS A 14 -11.28 6.84 -9.24
CA HIS A 14 -11.86 7.02 -7.91
C HIS A 14 -10.79 7.55 -6.94
N PHE A 15 -10.66 8.87 -6.85
CA PHE A 15 -9.82 9.50 -5.82
C PHE A 15 -10.39 9.18 -4.44
N PHE A 16 -9.52 8.75 -3.52
CA PHE A 16 -9.92 8.55 -2.14
C PHE A 16 -10.10 9.91 -1.45
N GLN A 17 -11.28 10.16 -0.89
CA GLN A 17 -11.55 11.36 -0.11
C GLN A 17 -11.23 11.13 1.36
N PHE A 18 -10.31 11.93 1.90
CA PHE A 18 -9.97 11.94 3.31
C PHE A 18 -10.93 12.83 4.08
N ASP A 19 -11.35 12.38 5.26
CA ASP A 19 -12.24 13.18 6.12
C ASP A 19 -11.46 14.25 6.89
N ASN A 20 -10.16 14.03 7.11
CA ASN A 20 -9.26 14.96 7.79
C ASN A 20 -7.78 14.67 7.48
N VAL A 21 -6.91 15.61 7.82
CA VAL A 21 -5.45 15.50 7.63
C VAL A 21 -4.82 14.34 8.42
N LEU A 22 -5.45 13.90 9.51
CA LEU A 22 -4.93 12.80 10.34
C LEU A 22 -5.04 11.46 9.60
N GLN A 23 -6.03 11.29 8.72
CA GLN A 23 -6.08 10.11 7.85
C GLN A 23 -4.94 10.11 6.83
N LEU A 24 -4.61 11.26 6.24
CA LEU A 24 -3.47 11.38 5.33
C LEU A 24 -2.14 11.08 6.06
N TRP A 25 -1.94 11.68 7.23
CA TRP A 25 -0.77 11.39 8.07
C TRP A 25 -0.66 9.90 8.38
N ASN A 26 -1.79 9.28 8.69
CA ASN A 26 -1.83 7.86 8.99
C ASN A 26 -1.45 6.98 7.80
N ILE A 27 -1.89 7.33 6.59
CA ILE A 27 -1.49 6.64 5.37
C ILE A 27 0.02 6.73 5.14
N LEU A 28 0.61 7.91 5.36
CA LEU A 28 2.07 8.07 5.27
C LEU A 28 2.79 7.17 6.29
N GLN A 29 2.32 7.13 7.53
CA GLN A 29 2.87 6.23 8.56
C GLN A 29 2.77 4.75 8.15
N GLN A 30 1.63 4.31 7.63
CA GLN A 30 1.44 2.93 7.18
C GLN A 30 2.36 2.58 6.00
N ILE A 31 2.54 3.49 5.04
CA ILE A 31 3.46 3.31 3.91
C ILE A 31 4.89 3.16 4.43
N THR A 32 5.35 4.09 5.28
CA THR A 32 6.70 4.06 5.85
C THR A 32 6.97 2.78 6.61
N LEU A 33 6.03 2.34 7.45
CA LEU A 33 6.19 1.11 8.22
C LEU A 33 6.14 -0.14 7.34
N THR A 34 5.31 -0.15 6.30
CA THR A 34 5.27 -1.25 5.32
C THR A 34 6.61 -1.39 4.60
N LEU A 35 7.20 -0.27 4.17
CA LEU A 35 8.52 -0.26 3.53
C LEU A 35 9.62 -0.71 4.50
N ALA A 36 9.61 -0.22 5.75
CA ALA A 36 10.59 -0.61 6.75
C ALA A 36 10.53 -2.12 7.09
N VAL A 37 9.32 -2.72 7.12
CA VAL A 37 9.16 -4.17 7.27
C VAL A 37 9.75 -4.91 6.07
N ALA A 38 9.47 -4.44 4.84
CA ALA A 38 9.99 -5.07 3.64
C ALA A 38 11.52 -4.93 3.52
N GLU A 39 12.07 -3.77 3.85
CA GLU A 39 13.51 -3.50 3.89
C GLU A 39 14.23 -4.43 4.87
N GLU A 40 13.68 -4.61 6.08
CA GLU A 40 14.29 -5.46 7.09
C GLU A 40 14.20 -6.95 6.75
N ALA A 41 13.06 -7.39 6.19
CA ALA A 41 12.86 -8.80 5.88
C ALA A 41 13.54 -9.25 4.57
N LEU A 42 13.66 -8.36 3.58
CA LEU A 42 13.98 -8.73 2.21
C LEU A 42 14.97 -7.78 1.51
N GLU A 43 15.69 -6.92 2.24
CA GLU A 43 16.56 -5.88 1.66
C GLU A 43 15.85 -5.10 0.53
N PHE A 44 14.55 -4.88 0.71
CA PHE A 44 13.65 -4.41 -0.33
C PHE A 44 13.97 -2.97 -0.75
N GLU A 45 13.95 -2.71 -2.05
CA GLU A 45 14.17 -1.39 -2.62
C GLU A 45 13.04 -1.07 -3.62
N GLN A 46 12.14 -0.16 -3.25
CA GLN A 46 11.10 0.34 -4.17
C GLN A 46 11.62 1.54 -4.95
N ARG A 47 12.05 1.30 -6.18
CA ARG A 47 12.62 2.35 -7.05
C ARG A 47 11.59 3.28 -7.70
N ASP A 48 10.31 2.94 -7.60
CA ASP A 48 9.22 3.69 -8.23
C ASP A 48 8.00 3.85 -7.30
N LEU A 49 8.22 4.39 -6.10
CA LEU A 49 7.13 4.71 -5.18
C LEU A 49 6.47 6.03 -5.57
N ARG A 50 5.49 5.96 -6.48
CA ARG A 50 4.62 7.10 -6.84
C ARG A 50 3.29 7.02 -6.10
N LEU A 51 2.64 8.17 -5.90
CA LEU A 51 1.34 8.24 -5.20
C LEU A 51 0.26 7.36 -5.84
N ASN A 52 0.27 7.22 -7.17
CA ASN A 52 -0.65 6.33 -7.89
C ASN A 52 -0.38 4.83 -7.70
N ARG A 53 0.70 4.46 -7.00
CA ARG A 53 0.99 3.09 -6.56
C ARG A 53 0.51 2.81 -5.15
N VAL A 54 -0.05 3.79 -4.45
CA VAL A 54 -0.66 3.61 -3.13
C VAL A 54 -2.17 3.56 -3.29
N LEU A 55 -2.74 2.40 -2.97
CA LEU A 55 -4.19 2.25 -2.87
C LEU A 55 -4.62 2.55 -1.43
N VAL A 56 -5.62 3.41 -1.29
CA VAL A 56 -6.21 3.73 0.02
C VAL A 56 -7.65 3.23 0.04
N LYS A 57 -8.02 2.56 1.13
CA LYS A 57 -9.38 2.11 1.37
C LYS A 57 -9.83 2.44 2.79
N ARG A 58 -11.15 2.43 3.01
CA ARG A 58 -11.73 2.51 4.36
C ARG A 58 -11.36 1.25 5.15
N ALA A 59 -11.11 1.43 6.44
CA ALA A 59 -10.77 0.37 7.38
C ALA A 59 -11.79 0.34 8.51
N TRP A 60 -12.19 -0.87 8.91
CA TRP A 60 -13.04 -1.08 10.08
C TRP A 60 -12.22 -1.47 11.31
N GLU A 61 -11.03 -2.04 11.10
CA GLU A 61 -10.09 -2.35 12.16
C GLU A 61 -9.52 -1.05 12.73
N GLU A 62 -9.54 -0.87 14.05
CA GLU A 62 -9.05 0.35 14.69
C GLU A 62 -7.53 0.50 14.66
N LYS A 63 -6.80 -0.62 14.55
CA LYS A 63 -5.34 -0.68 14.64
C LYS A 63 -4.74 -1.63 13.62
N VAL A 64 -3.53 -1.32 13.18
CA VAL A 64 -2.67 -2.15 12.35
C VAL A 64 -1.33 -2.38 13.06
N ASN A 65 -0.79 -3.58 12.95
CA ASN A 65 0.47 -3.97 13.59
C ASN A 65 1.55 -4.21 12.53
N PHE A 66 2.74 -3.73 12.84
CA PHE A 66 3.96 -3.96 12.07
C PHE A 66 4.99 -4.62 12.99
N VAL A 67 5.82 -5.49 12.44
CA VAL A 67 6.92 -6.13 13.18
C VAL A 67 8.19 -5.87 12.40
N ILE A 68 9.12 -5.11 12.98
CA ILE A 68 10.39 -4.73 12.35
C ILE A 68 11.50 -5.17 13.30
N ALA A 69 12.40 -6.03 12.84
CA ALA A 69 13.50 -6.56 13.66
C ALA A 69 13.01 -7.12 15.01
N GLY A 70 11.90 -7.87 14.99
CA GLY A 70 11.26 -8.46 16.17
C GLY A 70 10.50 -7.48 17.08
N ARG A 71 10.50 -6.17 16.79
CA ARG A 71 9.78 -5.16 17.57
C ARG A 71 8.41 -4.89 16.98
N ARG A 72 7.36 -5.04 17.79
CA ARG A 72 5.99 -4.72 17.38
C ARG A 72 5.72 -3.21 17.49
N ILE A 73 5.25 -2.62 16.41
CA ILE A 73 4.75 -1.24 16.33
C ILE A 73 3.27 -1.28 15.97
N THR A 74 2.44 -0.60 16.76
CA THR A 74 0.99 -0.54 16.54
C THR A 74 0.59 0.88 16.18
N VAL A 75 -0.18 1.03 15.11
CA VAL A 75 -0.68 2.32 14.62
C VAL A 75 -2.20 2.26 14.53
N GLU A 76 -2.89 3.31 15.01
CA GLU A 76 -4.34 3.47 14.80
C GLU A 76 -4.63 3.64 13.32
N THR A 77 -5.64 3.00 12.75
CA THR A 77 -5.95 3.14 11.31
C THR A 77 -6.67 4.44 10.97
N ARG A 78 -7.32 5.07 11.96
CA ARG A 78 -8.17 6.26 11.76
C ARG A 78 -9.22 6.07 10.65
N GLY A 79 -9.69 4.82 10.49
CA GLY A 79 -10.67 4.45 9.47
C GLY A 79 -10.11 4.31 8.06
N VAL A 80 -8.79 4.29 7.88
CA VAL A 80 -8.12 4.16 6.57
C VAL A 80 -6.98 3.14 6.57
N LYS A 81 -6.75 2.49 5.43
CA LYS A 81 -5.64 1.54 5.25
C LYS A 81 -4.95 1.76 3.90
N ALA A 82 -3.63 1.78 3.92
CA ALA A 82 -2.80 1.90 2.73
C ALA A 82 -2.37 0.52 2.20
N HIS A 83 -2.23 0.40 0.89
CA HIS A 83 -1.61 -0.76 0.26
C HIS A 83 -0.68 -0.30 -0.86
N ILE A 84 0.58 -0.72 -0.80
CA ILE A 84 1.58 -0.42 -1.85
C ILE A 84 1.43 -1.45 -2.97
N THR A 85 1.31 -0.98 -4.20
CA THR A 85 1.18 -1.79 -5.42
C THR A 85 2.32 -1.49 -6.39
N GLY A 86 2.38 -2.21 -7.51
CA GLY A 86 3.42 -1.97 -8.53
C GLY A 86 4.80 -2.41 -8.06
N LEU A 87 4.88 -3.60 -7.47
CA LEU A 87 6.15 -4.20 -7.05
C LEU A 87 6.99 -4.68 -8.25
N ALA A 88 6.47 -4.59 -9.48
CA ALA A 88 7.11 -5.11 -10.69
C ALA A 88 8.52 -4.53 -10.98
N SER A 89 8.83 -3.36 -10.39
CA SER A 89 10.13 -2.69 -10.49
C SER A 89 10.94 -2.74 -9.20
N ALA A 90 10.44 -3.42 -8.17
CA ALA A 90 11.11 -3.52 -6.89
C ALA A 90 12.18 -4.61 -6.91
N ARG A 91 13.28 -4.34 -6.22
CA ARG A 91 14.35 -5.32 -5.96
C ARG A 91 14.20 -5.81 -4.54
N MET A 92 14.46 -7.10 -4.33
CA MET A 92 14.52 -7.69 -3.00
C MET A 92 15.62 -8.76 -2.97
N THR A 93 16.26 -8.97 -1.83
CA THR A 93 17.22 -10.03 -1.60
C THR A 93 16.78 -10.83 -0.38
N ASP A 94 16.73 -12.15 -0.52
CA ASP A 94 16.54 -13.06 0.61
C ASP A 94 17.63 -14.12 0.59
N GLY A 95 18.33 -14.29 1.71
CA GLY A 95 19.42 -15.27 1.84
C GLY A 95 20.56 -15.14 0.82
N GLY A 96 20.82 -13.93 0.32
CA GLY A 96 21.84 -13.67 -0.72
C GLY A 96 21.38 -13.90 -2.16
N CYS A 97 20.13 -14.34 -2.38
CA CYS A 97 19.51 -14.39 -3.70
C CYS A 97 18.75 -13.10 -3.97
N SER A 98 19.14 -12.35 -5.00
CA SER A 98 18.40 -11.17 -5.44
C SER A 98 17.31 -11.52 -6.46
N PHE A 99 16.12 -10.98 -6.24
CA PHE A 99 14.95 -11.11 -7.09
C PHE A 99 14.50 -9.73 -7.58
N ILE A 100 14.05 -9.68 -8.83
CA ILE A 100 13.22 -8.59 -9.33
C ILE A 100 11.84 -9.21 -9.45
N ALA A 101 10.84 -8.61 -8.80
CA ALA A 101 9.48 -9.10 -8.95
C ALA A 101 9.03 -8.82 -10.38
N TYR A 102 8.98 -9.82 -11.25
CA TYR A 102 8.28 -9.72 -12.53
C TYR A 102 6.86 -10.21 -12.30
N ILE A 103 5.86 -9.32 -12.44
CA ILE A 103 4.48 -9.78 -12.57
C ILE A 103 4.38 -10.37 -13.98
N SER A 104 4.47 -11.69 -14.06
CA SER A 104 4.11 -12.43 -15.27
C SER A 104 2.60 -12.34 -15.42
N ASP A 105 2.11 -11.41 -16.22
CA ASP A 105 0.75 -11.47 -16.74
C ASP A 105 0.66 -12.71 -17.66
N SER A 106 0.34 -13.85 -17.07
CA SER A 106 -0.21 -14.98 -17.82
C SER A 106 -1.72 -14.78 -17.91
N LEU A 107 -2.18 -14.58 -19.15
CA LEU A 107 -3.56 -14.34 -19.61
C LEU A 107 -4.64 -15.13 -18.86
#